data_AF-A0A967GPD6-F1
#
_entry.id   AF-A0A967GPD6-F1
#
_cell.length_a   1.000
_cell.length_b   1.000
_cell.length_c   1.000
_cell.angle_alpha   90.00
_cell.angle_beta   90.00
_cell.angle_gamma   90.00
#
_symmetry.space_group_name_H-M   'P 1'
#
loop_
_entity.id
_entity.type
_entity.pdbx_description
1 polymer ?
#
loop_
_entity_poly.entity_id
_entity_poly.type
_entity_poly.pdbx_seq_one_letter_code
_entity_poly.pdbx_strand_id
1 'polypeptide(L)'
;AIGSLSSRPRSALAVPWSPAAWSWVGFRTNDTITPDLSLLIEEVITRPEWKRGDSLSFLFSGTGERLALAFDGSYALAPELRIAYHESDLLTLAADTDPQVEIETAVDGSRVFYLSHRSLIAAVQRGLGYQVEGSADLTTGSWRPLTTAVDRFIPGAEPGWFRFRYRVILPGEGDPGDTYFLRTRVSAP
;
A
#
# COMPACT_ATOMS: atom_id res chain seq x y z
N ALA A 1 -3.11 39.73 -9.94
CA ALA A 1 -2.20 38.87 -9.17
C ALA A 1 -2.97 37.61 -8.79
N ILE A 2 -2.51 36.45 -9.25
CA ILE A 2 -3.15 35.16 -9.02
C ILE A 2 -2.94 34.82 -7.54
N GLY A 3 -4.01 34.50 -6.82
CA GLY A 3 -4.04 34.42 -5.35
C GLY A 3 -2.95 33.57 -4.71
N SER A 4 -2.55 33.94 -3.50
CA SER A 4 -1.55 33.23 -2.69
C SER A 4 -1.82 31.72 -2.67
N LEU A 5 -0.79 30.91 -2.95
CA LEU A 5 -0.92 29.44 -2.87
C LEU A 5 -1.39 29.00 -1.47
N SER A 6 -1.07 29.78 -0.44
CA SER A 6 -1.47 29.53 0.95
C SER A 6 -2.96 29.71 1.22
N SER A 7 -3.69 30.44 0.36
CA SER A 7 -5.15 30.64 0.49
C SER A 7 -5.98 29.62 -0.29
N ARG A 8 -5.33 28.69 -1.00
CA ARG A 8 -6.04 27.60 -1.69
C ARG A 8 -6.54 26.57 -0.66
N PRO A 9 -7.73 25.98 -0.87
CA PRO A 9 -8.18 24.84 -0.07
C PRO A 9 -7.11 23.74 -0.07
N ARG A 10 -6.69 23.33 1.11
CA ARG A 10 -5.68 22.28 1.29
C ARG A 10 -6.36 20.90 1.30
N SER A 11 -5.56 19.85 1.16
CA SER A 11 -6.01 18.49 1.45
C SER A 11 -6.49 18.39 2.90
N ALA A 12 -7.46 17.52 3.15
CA ALA A 12 -7.86 17.19 4.52
C ALA A 12 -6.78 16.33 5.21
N LEU A 13 -6.06 15.53 4.43
CA LEU A 13 -4.91 14.77 4.88
C LEU A 13 -3.66 15.67 4.95
N ALA A 14 -2.81 15.36 5.91
CA ALA A 14 -1.45 15.90 6.02
C ALA A 14 -0.49 14.75 6.36
N VAL A 15 0.67 14.74 5.73
CA VAL A 15 1.72 13.74 6.00
C VAL A 15 2.79 14.39 6.89
N PRO A 16 2.98 13.91 8.13
CA PRO A 16 4.01 14.45 9.00
C PRO A 16 5.40 14.09 8.48
N TRP A 17 6.32 15.04 8.45
CA TRP A 17 7.69 14.82 7.96
C TRP A 17 8.73 15.47 8.89
N SER A 18 9.60 14.64 9.47
CA SER A 18 10.66 15.03 10.40
C SER A 18 12.05 14.64 9.86
N PRO A 19 12.57 15.33 8.84
CA PRO A 19 13.92 15.10 8.34
C PRO A 19 14.99 15.59 9.31
N ALA A 20 16.22 15.14 9.07
CA ALA A 20 17.39 15.71 9.73
C ALA A 20 17.62 17.19 9.34
N ALA A 21 18.47 17.88 10.10
CA ALA A 21 18.86 19.25 9.79
C ALA A 21 19.56 19.35 8.42
N TRP A 22 19.22 20.38 7.65
CA TRP A 22 19.85 20.64 6.35
C TRP A 22 21.08 21.51 6.56
N SER A 23 22.25 20.90 6.53
CA SER A 23 23.49 21.56 6.94
C SER A 23 24.07 22.55 5.91
N TRP A 24 23.56 22.56 4.67
CA TRP A 24 23.95 23.51 3.61
C TRP A 24 22.85 23.66 2.55
N VAL A 25 23.01 24.65 1.66
CA VAL A 25 22.07 24.93 0.56
C VAL A 25 22.08 23.78 -0.46
N GLY A 26 20.90 23.24 -0.81
CA GLY A 26 20.80 22.11 -1.74
C GLY A 26 21.17 20.76 -1.10
N PHE A 27 21.06 20.65 0.22
CA PHE A 27 21.26 19.40 0.95
C PHE A 27 20.35 18.29 0.38
N ARG A 28 20.94 17.20 -0.10
CA ARG A 28 20.25 16.09 -0.79
C ARG A 28 20.80 14.74 -0.34
N THR A 29 20.32 14.25 0.79
CA THR A 29 20.61 12.91 1.32
C THR A 29 19.33 12.11 1.49
N ASN A 30 19.43 10.83 1.83
CA ASN A 30 18.25 10.02 2.13
C ASN A 30 17.38 10.60 3.26
N ASP A 31 17.99 11.40 4.17
CA ASP A 31 17.28 12.05 5.27
C ASP A 31 16.42 13.23 4.83
N THR A 32 16.52 13.64 3.56
CA THR A 32 15.68 14.69 2.94
C THR A 32 14.49 14.13 2.16
N ILE A 33 14.37 12.81 2.09
CA ILE A 33 13.26 12.15 1.40
C ILE A 33 12.01 12.30 2.27
N THR A 34 10.90 12.69 1.64
CA THR A 34 9.61 12.74 2.31
C THR A 34 9.10 11.32 2.60
N PRO A 35 8.19 11.13 3.57
CA PRO A 35 7.39 9.91 3.61
C PRO A 35 6.56 9.77 2.33
N ASP A 36 5.91 8.62 2.18
CA ASP A 36 4.99 8.37 1.07
C ASP A 36 3.89 9.45 1.00
N LEU A 37 3.82 10.15 -0.14
CA LEU A 37 2.84 11.21 -0.41
C LEU A 37 1.65 10.70 -1.23
N SER A 38 1.59 9.41 -1.56
CA SER A 38 0.58 8.83 -2.45
C SER A 38 -0.83 9.14 -1.97
N LEU A 39 -1.11 9.04 -0.67
CA LEU A 39 -2.45 9.34 -0.12
C LEU A 39 -2.87 10.80 -0.33
N LEU A 40 -1.94 11.76 -0.29
CA LEU A 40 -2.24 13.17 -0.59
C LEU A 40 -2.57 13.38 -2.06
N ILE A 41 -1.81 12.72 -2.94
CA ILE A 41 -2.04 12.78 -4.40
C ILE A 41 -3.40 12.18 -4.73
N GLU A 42 -3.69 11.00 -4.19
CA GLU A 42 -4.96 10.28 -4.37
C GLU A 42 -6.16 11.12 -3.90
N GLU A 43 -6.07 11.78 -2.74
CA GLU A 43 -7.13 12.67 -2.26
C GLU A 43 -7.46 13.80 -3.23
N VAL A 44 -6.49 14.26 -4.02
CA VAL A 44 -6.69 15.33 -5.00
C VAL A 44 -7.17 14.80 -6.33
N ILE A 45 -6.55 13.74 -6.87
CA ILE A 45 -6.87 13.22 -8.20
C ILE A 45 -8.19 12.45 -8.26
N THR A 46 -8.70 11.98 -7.12
CA THR A 46 -10.00 11.29 -7.02
C THR A 46 -11.18 12.25 -6.85
N ARG A 47 -10.93 13.56 -6.74
CA ARG A 47 -12.01 14.56 -6.61
C ARG A 47 -12.80 14.66 -7.92
N PRO A 48 -14.14 14.77 -7.86
CA PRO A 48 -14.98 14.83 -9.06
C PRO A 48 -14.62 15.95 -10.06
N GLU A 49 -14.08 17.06 -9.56
CA GLU A 49 -13.68 18.21 -10.35
C GLU A 49 -12.30 18.10 -11.00
N TRP A 50 -11.47 17.13 -10.59
CA TRP A 50 -10.12 16.95 -11.12
C TRP A 50 -10.15 16.51 -12.58
N LYS A 51 -9.36 17.15 -13.43
CA LYS A 51 -9.24 16.83 -14.85
C LYS A 51 -7.81 16.51 -15.23
N ARG A 52 -7.66 15.65 -16.24
CA ARG A 52 -6.34 15.37 -16.82
C ARG A 52 -5.71 16.67 -17.30
N GLY A 53 -4.47 16.92 -16.85
CA GLY A 53 -3.72 18.14 -17.16
C GLY A 53 -3.79 19.20 -16.05
N ASP A 54 -4.65 19.00 -15.04
CA ASP A 54 -4.62 19.85 -13.85
C ASP A 54 -3.29 19.72 -13.10
N SER A 55 -2.89 20.81 -12.45
CA SER A 55 -1.60 20.90 -11.77
C SER A 55 -1.73 20.55 -10.29
N LEU A 56 -0.81 19.74 -9.78
CA LEU A 56 -0.62 19.52 -8.35
C LEU A 56 0.34 20.56 -7.76
N SER A 57 0.16 20.87 -6.48
CA SER A 57 1.10 21.70 -5.72
C SER A 57 1.24 21.12 -4.32
N PHE A 58 2.48 21.01 -3.86
CA PHE A 58 2.79 20.58 -2.50
C PHE A 58 3.14 21.80 -1.65
N LEU A 59 2.53 21.88 -0.47
CA LEU A 59 2.85 22.91 0.52
C LEU A 59 3.55 22.26 1.70
N PHE A 60 4.77 22.69 1.96
CA PHE A 60 5.55 22.27 3.11
C PHE A 60 5.45 23.33 4.21
N SER A 61 4.98 22.92 5.38
CA SER A 61 4.91 23.79 6.57
C SER A 61 5.55 23.09 7.76
N GLY A 62 6.35 23.82 8.54
CA GLY A 62 7.01 23.29 9.71
C GLY A 62 7.81 24.37 10.42
N THR A 63 8.64 23.94 11.36
CA THR A 63 9.60 24.79 12.08
C THR A 63 11.02 24.54 11.58
N GLY A 64 11.93 25.46 11.87
CA GLY A 64 13.31 25.44 11.38
C GLY A 64 13.46 26.00 9.96
N GLU A 65 14.67 25.90 9.42
CA GLU A 65 15.03 26.40 8.09
C GLU A 65 15.44 25.23 7.18
N ARG A 66 14.94 25.26 5.94
CA ARG A 66 15.26 24.26 4.90
C ARG A 66 15.60 24.98 3.61
N LEU A 67 16.88 24.99 3.26
CA LEU A 67 17.41 25.73 2.11
C LEU A 67 17.46 24.82 0.88
N ALA A 68 16.36 24.77 0.12
CA ALA A 68 16.32 24.13 -1.19
C ALA A 68 16.77 25.11 -2.28
N LEU A 69 17.41 24.59 -3.34
CA LEU A 69 17.67 25.34 -4.56
C LEU A 69 16.50 25.15 -5.53
N ALA A 70 16.03 26.26 -6.11
CA ALA A 70 15.05 26.19 -7.18
C ALA A 70 15.69 25.67 -8.47
N PHE A 71 14.87 25.12 -9.37
CA PHE A 71 15.32 24.52 -10.62
C PHE A 71 16.08 25.49 -11.51
N ASP A 72 15.64 26.76 -11.56
CA ASP A 72 16.27 27.85 -12.28
C ASP A 72 17.62 28.29 -11.66
N GLY A 73 17.81 28.10 -10.35
CA GLY A 73 19.07 28.35 -9.67
C GLY A 73 20.10 27.23 -9.90
N SER A 74 19.69 25.96 -9.80
CA SER A 74 20.54 24.82 -10.12
C SER A 74 19.70 23.56 -10.31
N TYR A 75 19.57 23.09 -11.55
CA TYR A 75 18.82 21.86 -11.87
C TYR A 75 19.36 20.63 -11.14
N ALA A 76 20.68 20.57 -10.89
CA ALA A 76 21.34 19.43 -10.25
C ALA A 76 21.05 19.33 -8.75
N LEU A 77 20.62 20.43 -8.13
CA LEU A 77 20.33 20.53 -6.70
C LEU A 77 18.85 20.82 -6.42
N ALA A 78 18.02 20.82 -7.47
CA ALA A 78 16.60 21.06 -7.37
C ALA A 78 15.86 19.87 -6.71
N PRO A 79 14.80 20.12 -5.95
CA PRO A 79 13.91 19.06 -5.48
C PRO A 79 13.36 18.21 -6.63
N GLU A 80 13.37 16.90 -6.45
CA GLU A 80 12.81 15.94 -7.41
C GLU A 80 11.49 15.37 -6.87
N LEU A 81 10.45 15.37 -7.71
CA LEU A 81 9.26 14.58 -7.47
C LEU A 81 9.41 13.23 -8.17
N ARG A 82 9.46 12.14 -7.39
CA ARG A 82 9.49 10.79 -7.92
C ARG A 82 8.11 10.16 -7.78
N ILE A 83 7.51 9.82 -8.92
CA ILE A 83 6.21 9.15 -8.97
C ILE A 83 6.43 7.76 -9.53
N ALA A 84 6.15 6.75 -8.71
CA ALA A 84 5.93 5.40 -9.17
C ALA A 84 4.41 5.18 -9.18
N TYR A 85 3.87 4.82 -10.34
CA TYR A 85 2.46 4.47 -10.51
C TYR A 85 2.36 3.19 -11.30
N HIS A 86 1.28 2.46 -11.07
CA HIS A 86 0.93 1.29 -11.87
C HIS A 86 -0.21 1.69 -12.80
N GLU A 87 -0.08 1.35 -14.09
CA GLU A 87 -1.16 1.56 -15.08
C GLU A 87 -2.31 0.56 -14.92
N SER A 88 -2.13 -0.47 -14.08
CA SER A 88 -3.09 -1.53 -13.86
C SER A 88 -4.27 -1.08 -12.98
N ASP A 89 -5.44 -1.68 -13.23
CA ASP A 89 -6.63 -1.53 -12.39
C ASP A 89 -6.30 -1.78 -10.90
N LEU A 90 -6.97 -1.04 -10.00
CA LEU A 90 -6.78 -1.12 -8.55
C LEU A 90 -6.96 -2.54 -8.01
N LEU A 91 -7.82 -3.36 -8.64
CA LEU A 91 -7.97 -4.77 -8.31
C LEU A 91 -6.73 -5.60 -8.68
N THR A 92 -6.14 -5.34 -9.84
CA THR A 92 -4.88 -5.98 -10.26
C THR A 92 -3.74 -5.51 -9.37
N LEU A 93 -3.73 -4.23 -9.00
CA LEU A 93 -2.74 -3.71 -8.08
C LEU A 93 -2.92 -4.28 -6.68
N ALA A 94 -4.13 -4.56 -6.22
CA ALA A 94 -4.37 -5.07 -4.87
C ALA A 94 -4.26 -6.60 -4.76
N ALA A 95 -4.29 -7.33 -5.88
CA ALA A 95 -4.10 -8.77 -5.92
C ALA A 95 -2.60 -9.11 -5.91
N ASP A 96 -2.15 -9.84 -4.90
CA ASP A 96 -0.82 -10.43 -4.94
C ASP A 96 -0.80 -11.55 -5.99
N THR A 97 0.11 -11.47 -6.95
CA THR A 97 0.27 -12.51 -7.98
C THR A 97 1.05 -13.72 -7.47
N ASP A 98 1.62 -13.66 -6.26
CA ASP A 98 2.48 -14.72 -5.73
C ASP A 98 2.25 -15.00 -4.23
N PRO A 99 1.04 -15.43 -3.82
CA PRO A 99 0.80 -15.83 -2.44
C PRO A 99 1.63 -17.06 -2.07
N GLN A 100 2.23 -17.03 -0.88
CA GLN A 100 3.04 -18.13 -0.34
C GLN A 100 2.21 -19.00 0.61
N VAL A 101 2.40 -20.31 0.54
CA VAL A 101 1.75 -21.28 1.44
C VAL A 101 2.82 -21.89 2.35
N GLU A 102 2.53 -21.91 3.66
CA GLU A 102 3.37 -22.53 4.67
C GLU A 102 2.55 -23.57 5.45
N ILE A 103 3.17 -24.69 5.83
CA ILE A 103 2.58 -25.71 6.69
C ILE A 103 3.46 -25.85 7.92
N GLU A 104 2.89 -25.66 9.10
CA GLU A 104 3.54 -25.98 10.36
C GLU A 104 2.93 -27.25 10.94
N THR A 105 3.77 -28.17 11.39
CA THR A 105 3.35 -29.37 12.13
C THR A 105 3.54 -29.10 13.62
N ALA A 106 2.46 -29.13 14.38
CA ALA A 106 2.50 -28.99 15.83
C ALA A 106 3.04 -30.27 16.49
N VAL A 107 3.37 -30.18 17.78
CA VAL A 107 3.93 -31.29 18.56
C VAL A 107 2.99 -32.49 18.63
N ASP A 108 1.68 -32.25 18.58
CA ASP A 108 0.65 -33.29 18.55
C ASP A 108 0.44 -33.94 17.17
N GLY A 109 1.24 -33.54 16.17
CA GLY A 109 1.14 -34.03 14.79
C GLY A 109 0.07 -33.33 13.95
N SER A 110 -0.70 -32.40 14.52
CA SER A 110 -1.65 -31.59 13.76
C SER A 110 -0.92 -30.63 12.81
N ARG A 111 -1.50 -30.40 11.64
CA ARG A 111 -0.97 -29.49 10.63
C ARG A 111 -1.76 -28.18 10.63
N VAL A 112 -1.06 -27.07 10.57
CA VAL A 112 -1.64 -25.73 10.46
C VAL A 112 -1.19 -25.09 9.16
N PHE A 113 -2.16 -24.61 8.39
CA PHE A 113 -1.92 -23.98 7.11
C PHE A 113 -1.88 -22.46 7.27
N TYR A 114 -0.85 -21.85 6.70
CA TYR A 114 -0.75 -20.41 6.60
C TYR A 114 -0.71 -19.96 5.15
N LEU A 115 -1.47 -18.91 4.85
CA LEU A 115 -1.42 -18.20 3.59
C LEU A 115 -0.81 -16.82 3.84
N SER A 116 0.25 -16.51 3.09
CA SER A 116 0.95 -15.24 3.17
C SER A 116 0.84 -14.50 1.84
N HIS A 117 0.33 -13.28 1.83
CA HIS A 117 0.29 -12.46 0.63
C HIS A 117 0.52 -10.97 0.94
N ARG A 118 0.95 -10.22 -0.06
CA ARG A 118 1.07 -8.77 -0.01
C ARG A 118 -0.31 -8.13 -0.10
N SER A 119 -0.50 -7.06 0.66
CA SER A 119 -1.67 -6.18 0.62
C SER A 119 -1.20 -4.74 0.65
N LEU A 120 -1.84 -3.89 -0.16
CA LEU A 120 -1.50 -2.48 -0.25
C LEU A 120 -2.09 -1.78 0.98
N ILE A 121 -1.30 -1.01 1.74
CA ILE A 121 -1.80 -0.37 2.98
C ILE A 121 -2.98 0.57 2.72
N ALA A 122 -2.98 1.23 1.57
CA ALA A 122 -4.06 2.11 1.13
C ALA A 122 -5.31 1.33 0.67
N ALA A 123 -5.25 0.01 0.48
CA ALA A 123 -6.36 -0.78 -0.06
C ALA A 123 -7.61 -0.68 0.83
N VAL A 124 -7.45 -0.79 2.15
CA VAL A 124 -8.58 -0.66 3.10
C VAL A 124 -9.16 0.76 3.07
N GLN A 125 -8.30 1.78 2.99
CA GLN A 125 -8.74 3.17 2.86
C GLN A 125 -9.45 3.44 1.53
N ARG A 126 -9.14 2.65 0.49
CA ARG A 126 -9.82 2.64 -0.81
C ARG A 126 -11.06 1.74 -0.85
N GLY A 127 -11.47 1.17 0.29
CA GLY A 127 -12.65 0.31 0.40
C GLY A 127 -12.48 -1.12 -0.12
N LEU A 128 -11.26 -1.55 -0.43
CA LEU A 128 -11.02 -2.91 -0.94
C LEU A 128 -11.12 -3.94 0.18
N GLY A 129 -11.80 -5.06 -0.13
CA GLY A 129 -11.92 -6.22 0.74
C GLY A 129 -11.02 -7.36 0.29
N TYR A 130 -10.44 -8.08 1.25
CA TYR A 130 -9.65 -9.29 1.02
C TYR A 130 -10.35 -10.49 1.68
N GLN A 131 -10.57 -11.55 0.91
CA GLN A 131 -11.18 -12.78 1.39
C GLN A 131 -10.39 -13.99 0.88
N VAL A 132 -9.98 -14.87 1.79
CA VAL A 132 -9.42 -16.17 1.41
C VAL A 132 -10.57 -17.10 1.08
N GLU A 133 -10.48 -17.76 -0.08
CA GLU A 133 -11.44 -18.74 -0.55
C GLU A 133 -10.74 -20.09 -0.82
N GLY A 134 -11.46 -21.17 -0.59
CA GLY A 134 -11.01 -22.55 -0.77
C GLY A 134 -11.86 -23.30 -1.78
N SER A 135 -11.25 -24.24 -2.49
CA SER A 135 -11.92 -25.20 -3.36
C SER A 135 -11.25 -26.57 -3.23
N ALA A 136 -12.04 -27.63 -3.20
CA ALA A 136 -11.53 -29.00 -3.16
C ALA A 136 -11.14 -29.54 -4.55
N ASP A 137 -11.65 -28.95 -5.63
CA ASP A 137 -11.65 -29.57 -6.97
C ASP A 137 -11.47 -28.58 -8.14
N LEU A 138 -11.30 -27.29 -7.87
CA LEU A 138 -11.25 -26.18 -8.85
C LEU A 138 -12.49 -26.03 -9.74
N THR A 139 -13.58 -26.74 -9.49
CA THR A 139 -14.77 -26.63 -10.32
C THR A 139 -15.42 -25.26 -10.20
N THR A 140 -16.07 -24.81 -11.28
CA THR A 140 -16.73 -23.51 -11.29
C THR A 140 -17.84 -23.49 -10.23
N GLY A 141 -17.78 -22.54 -9.30
CA GLY A 141 -18.74 -22.42 -8.20
C GLY A 141 -18.40 -23.22 -6.94
N SER A 142 -17.31 -24.00 -6.92
CA SER A 142 -16.89 -24.71 -5.69
C SER A 142 -16.11 -23.85 -4.71
N TRP A 143 -15.68 -22.65 -5.12
CA TRP A 143 -14.98 -21.71 -4.26
C TRP A 143 -15.87 -21.18 -3.13
N ARG A 144 -15.42 -21.36 -1.89
CA ARG A 144 -16.12 -20.90 -0.68
C ARG A 144 -15.19 -20.05 0.19
N PRO A 145 -15.70 -18.99 0.84
CA PRO A 145 -14.95 -18.26 1.85
C PRO A 145 -14.46 -19.20 2.95
N LEU A 146 -13.20 -19.05 3.35
CA LEU A 146 -12.62 -19.75 4.48
C LEU A 146 -12.54 -18.83 5.70
N THR A 147 -12.63 -19.43 6.88
CA THR A 147 -12.36 -18.71 8.12
C THR A 147 -10.86 -18.50 8.25
N THR A 148 -10.46 -17.25 8.42
CA THR A 148 -9.06 -16.86 8.60
C THR A 148 -8.86 -16.10 9.90
N ALA A 149 -7.81 -16.43 10.63
CA ALA A 149 -7.32 -15.60 11.73
C ALA A 149 -6.00 -14.96 11.30
N VAL A 150 -5.85 -13.64 11.53
CA VAL A 150 -4.55 -12.98 11.33
C VAL A 150 -3.58 -13.54 12.37
N ASP A 151 -2.54 -14.21 11.91
CA ASP A 151 -1.51 -14.79 12.77
C ASP A 151 -0.42 -13.77 13.04
N ARG A 152 0.12 -13.19 11.95
CA ARG A 152 1.21 -12.23 12.03
C ARG A 152 1.12 -11.17 10.94
N PHE A 153 1.47 -9.96 11.32
CA PHE A 153 1.80 -8.88 10.40
C PHE A 153 3.31 -8.87 10.17
N ILE A 154 3.74 -9.00 8.92
CA ILE A 154 5.13 -8.93 8.52
C ILE A 154 5.31 -7.62 7.76
N PRO A 155 6.00 -6.62 8.34
CA PRO A 155 6.28 -5.38 7.63
C PRO A 155 6.99 -5.70 6.30
N GLY A 156 6.48 -5.16 5.19
CA GLY A 156 7.20 -5.23 3.92
C GLY A 156 8.47 -4.37 3.98
N ALA A 157 9.48 -4.74 3.20
CA ALA A 157 10.71 -3.95 3.05
C ALA A 157 10.49 -2.68 2.20
N GLU A 158 9.37 -2.60 1.47
CA GLU A 158 9.06 -1.52 0.54
C GLU A 158 7.97 -0.60 1.11
N PRO A 159 8.06 0.73 0.90
CA PRO A 159 6.93 1.63 1.13
C PRO A 159 5.67 1.13 0.39
N GLY A 160 4.51 1.16 1.06
CA GLY A 160 3.20 0.92 0.43
C GLY A 160 2.65 -0.51 0.56
N TRP A 161 3.47 -1.54 0.72
CA TRP A 161 3.03 -2.95 0.73
C TRP A 161 3.38 -3.69 2.02
N PHE A 162 2.43 -4.47 2.54
CA PHE A 162 2.61 -5.27 3.75
C PHE A 162 2.26 -6.72 3.51
N ARG A 163 3.00 -7.64 4.12
CA ARG A 163 2.71 -9.07 4.03
C ARG A 163 1.90 -9.50 5.25
N PHE A 164 0.69 -9.98 4.99
CA PHE A 164 -0.15 -10.58 6.01
C PHE A 164 0.01 -12.09 5.98
N ARG A 165 0.08 -12.70 7.15
CA ARG A 165 0.06 -14.16 7.33
C ARG A 165 -1.25 -14.54 8.03
N TYR A 166 -2.05 -15.34 7.34
CA TYR A 166 -3.33 -15.83 7.86
C TYR A 166 -3.23 -17.30 8.20
N ARG A 167 -3.69 -17.68 9.39
CA ARG A 167 -4.03 -19.06 9.69
C ARG A 167 -5.35 -19.40 9.00
N VAL A 168 -5.33 -20.40 8.12
CA VAL A 168 -6.50 -20.85 7.36
C VAL A 168 -7.15 -22.02 8.07
N ILE A 169 -8.47 -21.94 8.31
CA ILE A 169 -9.27 -23.02 8.90
C ILE A 169 -10.09 -23.66 7.79
N LEU A 170 -9.81 -24.93 7.52
CA LEU A 170 -10.51 -25.71 6.49
C LEU A 170 -11.86 -26.24 7.03
N PRO A 171 -12.85 -26.45 6.15
CA PRO A 171 -14.13 -27.04 6.57
C PRO A 171 -13.98 -28.53 6.86
N GLY A 172 -14.30 -28.95 8.09
CA GLY A 172 -14.17 -30.34 8.56
C GLY A 172 -12.87 -30.59 9.32
N GLU A 173 -12.94 -31.29 10.46
CA GLU A 173 -11.78 -31.59 11.34
C GLU A 173 -10.79 -32.62 10.75
N GLY A 174 -11.05 -33.15 9.56
CA GLY A 174 -10.21 -34.16 8.92
C GLY A 174 -9.43 -33.53 7.78
N ASP A 175 -8.11 -33.78 7.80
CA ASP A 175 -7.14 -33.52 6.73
C ASP A 175 -7.83 -33.33 5.38
N PRO A 176 -7.71 -32.16 4.71
CA PRO A 176 -8.17 -32.06 3.34
C PRO A 176 -7.57 -33.26 2.60
N GLY A 177 -8.34 -33.92 1.72
CA GLY A 177 -7.75 -34.95 0.86
C GLY A 177 -6.46 -34.43 0.19
N ASP A 178 -5.72 -35.30 -0.50
CA ASP A 178 -4.36 -35.01 -1.00
C ASP A 178 -4.14 -33.67 -1.72
N THR A 179 -5.20 -32.96 -2.15
CA THR A 179 -5.12 -31.63 -2.73
C THR A 179 -6.27 -30.71 -2.27
N TYR A 180 -5.93 -29.48 -1.87
CA TYR A 180 -6.87 -28.39 -1.62
C TYR A 180 -6.34 -27.10 -2.26
N PHE A 181 -7.22 -26.32 -2.87
CA PHE A 181 -6.86 -25.11 -3.61
C PHE A 181 -7.27 -23.87 -2.84
N LEU A 182 -6.37 -22.88 -2.80
CA LEU A 182 -6.55 -21.63 -2.09
C LEU A 182 -6.41 -20.46 -3.06
N ARG A 183 -7.18 -19.40 -2.82
CA ARG A 183 -6.97 -18.10 -3.49
C ARG A 183 -7.30 -16.96 -2.53
N THR A 184 -6.66 -15.81 -2.77
CA THR A 184 -7.11 -14.54 -2.20
C THR A 184 -7.97 -13.84 -3.22
N ARG A 185 -9.24 -13.60 -2.88
CA ARG A 185 -10.14 -12.75 -3.65
C ARG A 185 -10.03 -11.32 -3.14
N VAL A 186 -9.78 -10.40 -4.05
CA VAL A 186 -9.89 -8.96 -3.80
C VAL A 186 -11.22 -8.48 -4.37
N SER A 187 -12.00 -7.76 -3.57
CA SER A 187 -13.25 -7.12 -4.01
C SER A 187 -13.14 -5.61 -3.91
N ALA A 188 -13.63 -4.94 -4.94
CA ALA A 188 -13.93 -3.52 -4.87
C ALA A 188 -15.12 -3.29 -3.90
N PRO A 189 -15.25 -2.09 -3.31
CA PRO A 189 -16.41 -1.73 -2.50
C PRO A 189 -17.74 -1.85 -3.26
#